data_AF-A0A895YAE1-F1
#
_entry.id   AF-A0A895YAE1-F1
#
_cell.length_a   1.000
_cell.length_b   1.000
_cell.length_c   1.000
_cell.angle_alpha   90.00
_cell.angle_beta   90.00
_cell.angle_gamma   90.00
#
_symmetry.space_group_name_H-M   'P 1'
#
loop_
_entity.id
_entity.type
_entity.pdbx_description
1 polymer ?
#
loop_
_entity_poly.entity_id
_entity_poly.type
_entity_poly.pdbx_seq_one_letter_code
_entity_poly.pdbx_strand_id
1 'polypeptide(L)'
;MAESAELSHQVLLRVADFLRKLPADQLTELAAGEAKLEVVPKGGRRAAATTRPARPAPVTAEQIRAELTTLADPVAGRRWLLDQRLTVAQLVTAARELGVAVRAKPRKDEVLDQIVQSVIGRRLDFQALSRPGS
;
A
#
# COMPACT_ATOMS: atom_id res chain seq x y z
N MET A 1 -48.11 -3.20 -16.04
CA MET A 1 -47.64 -1.81 -16.17
C MET A 1 -47.59 -1.11 -14.80
N ALA A 2 -48.72 -0.98 -14.07
CA ALA A 2 -48.75 -0.33 -12.74
C ALA A 2 -47.85 -1.02 -11.68
N GLU A 3 -47.80 -2.35 -11.68
CA GLU A 3 -46.99 -3.15 -10.73
C GLU A 3 -45.47 -2.90 -10.86
N SER A 4 -44.98 -2.63 -12.07
CA SER A 4 -43.56 -2.30 -12.30
C SER A 4 -43.23 -0.87 -11.86
N ALA A 5 -44.19 0.05 -11.93
CA ALA A 5 -44.03 1.43 -11.48
C ALA A 5 -43.99 1.50 -9.94
N GLU A 6 -44.86 0.75 -9.27
CA GLU A 6 -44.86 0.62 -7.81
C GLU A 6 -43.56 -0.01 -7.31
N LEU A 7 -43.09 -1.08 -7.95
CA LEU A 7 -41.81 -1.70 -7.59
C LEU A 7 -40.63 -0.73 -7.75
N SER A 8 -40.60 0.04 -8.85
CA SER A 8 -39.56 1.05 -9.08
C SER A 8 -39.58 2.13 -8.01
N HIS A 9 -40.77 2.58 -7.61
CA HIS A 9 -40.93 3.57 -6.55
C HIS A 9 -40.41 3.06 -5.20
N GLN A 10 -40.78 1.82 -4.83
CA GLN A 10 -40.29 1.18 -3.61
C GLN A 10 -38.76 1.02 -3.60
N VAL A 11 -38.16 0.67 -4.75
CA VAL A 11 -36.69 0.57 -4.88
C VAL A 11 -36.05 1.94 -4.68
N LEU A 12 -36.57 3.00 -5.29
CA LEU A 12 -36.03 4.36 -5.14
C LEU A 12 -36.07 4.84 -3.69
N LEU A 13 -37.15 4.56 -2.96
CA LEU A 13 -37.24 4.88 -1.53
C LEU A 13 -36.17 4.15 -0.71
N ARG A 14 -35.95 2.86 -0.99
CA ARG A 14 -34.91 2.07 -0.31
C ARG A 14 -33.50 2.54 -0.65
N VAL A 15 -33.25 2.97 -1.88
CA VAL A 15 -31.97 3.56 -2.28
C VAL A 15 -31.76 4.90 -1.58
N ALA A 16 -32.79 5.76 -1.49
CA ALA A 16 -32.70 7.02 -0.77
C ALA A 16 -32.39 6.83 0.72
N ASP A 17 -33.02 5.86 1.37
CA ASP A 17 -32.73 5.51 2.76
C ASP A 17 -31.33 4.91 2.98
N PHE A 18 -30.80 4.23 1.96
CA PHE A 18 -29.42 3.73 1.98
C PHE A 18 -28.42 4.89 1.84
N LEU A 19 -28.63 5.80 0.90
CA LEU A 19 -27.80 6.98 0.70
C LEU A 19 -27.74 7.87 1.96
N ARG A 20 -28.85 8.00 2.70
CA ARG A 20 -28.88 8.73 3.99
C ARG A 20 -27.96 8.17 5.06
N LYS A 21 -27.58 6.88 4.97
CA LYS A 21 -26.72 6.21 5.95
C LYS A 21 -25.24 6.21 5.55
N LEU A 22 -24.91 6.70 4.36
CA LEU A 22 -23.53 6.75 3.87
C LEU A 22 -22.77 7.97 4.40
N PRO A 23 -21.45 7.85 4.65
CA PRO A 23 -20.60 9.00 4.97
C PRO A 23 -20.57 10.04 3.85
N ALA A 24 -20.37 11.32 4.22
CA ALA A 24 -20.34 12.43 3.27
C ALA A 24 -19.25 12.27 2.17
N ASP A 25 -18.11 11.69 2.52
CA ASP A 25 -17.02 11.43 1.57
C ASP A 25 -17.46 10.45 0.47
N GLN A 26 -18.17 9.38 0.84
CA GLN A 26 -18.67 8.38 -0.11
C GLN A 26 -19.82 8.91 -0.97
N LEU A 27 -20.65 9.81 -0.43
CA LEU A 27 -21.67 10.51 -1.22
C LEU A 27 -21.03 11.45 -2.25
N THR A 28 -19.90 12.06 -1.90
CA THR A 28 -19.13 12.92 -2.81
C THR A 28 -18.50 12.11 -3.93
N GLU A 29 -17.91 10.95 -3.62
CA GLU A 29 -17.38 10.01 -4.63
C GLU A 29 -18.46 9.49 -5.58
N LEU A 30 -19.66 9.17 -5.04
CA LEU A 30 -20.82 8.76 -5.85
C LEU A 30 -21.32 9.90 -6.77
N ALA A 31 -21.35 11.13 -6.28
CA ALA A 31 -21.74 12.30 -7.07
C ALA A 31 -20.70 12.64 -8.16
N ALA A 32 -19.42 12.44 -7.88
CA ALA A 32 -18.32 12.64 -8.82
C ALA A 32 -18.21 11.54 -9.89
N GLY A 33 -18.91 10.42 -9.71
CA GLY A 33 -18.82 9.26 -10.60
C GLY A 33 -17.61 8.36 -10.34
N GLU A 34 -16.87 8.60 -9.26
CA GLU A 34 -15.72 7.80 -8.81
C GLU A 34 -16.14 6.51 -8.08
N ALA A 35 -17.42 6.42 -7.69
CA ALA A 35 -18.03 5.24 -7.05
C ALA A 35 -19.29 4.78 -7.79
N LYS A 36 -19.60 3.48 -7.70
CA LYS A 36 -20.80 2.85 -8.31
C LYS A 36 -21.60 2.01 -7.31
N LEU A 37 -22.91 1.99 -7.45
CA LEU A 37 -23.81 1.09 -6.71
C LEU A 37 -24.06 -0.17 -7.56
N GLU A 38 -23.78 -1.35 -7.00
CA GLU A 38 -23.94 -2.64 -7.69
C GLU A 38 -24.93 -3.54 -6.90
N VAL A 39 -25.83 -4.22 -7.61
CA VAL A 39 -26.80 -5.13 -7.01
C VAL A 39 -26.15 -6.49 -6.79
N VAL A 40 -25.97 -6.89 -5.54
CA VAL A 40 -25.37 -8.18 -5.18
C VAL A 40 -26.45 -9.13 -4.66
N PRO A 41 -26.73 -10.28 -5.34
CA PRO A 41 -27.72 -11.23 -4.87
C PRO A 41 -27.28 -11.89 -3.55
N LYS A 42 -28.21 -12.06 -2.61
CA LYS A 42 -27.97 -12.76 -1.33
C LYS A 42 -27.56 -14.21 -1.62
N GLY A 43 -26.27 -14.51 -1.47
CA GLY A 43 -25.66 -15.81 -1.77
C GLY A 43 -24.47 -15.70 -2.73
N GLY A 44 -24.48 -14.67 -3.60
CA GLY A 44 -23.34 -14.28 -4.43
C GLY A 44 -22.42 -13.35 -3.66
N ARG A 45 -21.95 -13.75 -2.47
CA ARG A 45 -20.96 -12.99 -1.71
C ARG A 45 -19.65 -13.01 -2.49
N ARG A 46 -19.50 -12.15 -3.50
CA ARG A 46 -18.17 -11.64 -3.86
C ARG A 46 -17.63 -11.08 -2.55
N ALA A 47 -16.50 -11.64 -2.12
CA ALA A 47 -15.81 -11.21 -0.92
C ALA A 47 -15.80 -9.68 -0.95
N ALA A 48 -16.38 -9.07 0.08
CA ALA A 48 -16.28 -7.63 0.25
C ALA A 48 -14.80 -7.32 0.17
N ALA A 49 -14.36 -6.70 -0.93
CA ALA A 49 -13.13 -5.95 -0.93
C ALA A 49 -13.44 -4.84 0.06
N THR A 50 -13.12 -5.09 1.33
CA THR A 50 -12.99 -4.03 2.32
C THR A 50 -12.11 -3.01 1.62
N THR A 51 -12.66 -1.82 1.35
CA THR A 51 -11.88 -0.64 0.98
C THR A 51 -11.02 -0.32 2.19
N ARG A 52 -9.97 -1.13 2.38
CA ARG A 52 -8.79 -0.76 3.11
C ARG A 52 -8.29 0.48 2.39
N PRO A 53 -7.98 1.58 3.09
CA PRO A 53 -7.41 2.76 2.47
C PRO A 53 -6.34 2.29 1.50
N ALA A 54 -6.41 2.76 0.25
CA ALA A 54 -5.57 2.31 -0.85
C ALA A 54 -4.17 2.10 -0.29
N ARG A 55 -3.73 0.84 -0.23
CA ARG A 55 -2.35 0.56 0.15
C ARG A 55 -1.54 1.41 -0.81
N PRO A 56 -0.67 2.31 -0.34
CA PRO A 56 0.16 3.09 -1.25
C PRO A 56 0.78 2.11 -2.24
N ALA A 57 0.81 2.49 -3.51
CA ALA A 57 1.31 1.67 -4.59
C ALA A 57 2.59 0.96 -4.14
N PRO A 58 2.79 -0.33 -4.49
CA PRO A 58 3.93 -1.09 -4.00
C PRO A 58 5.21 -0.28 -4.23
N VAL A 59 5.86 0.10 -3.14
CA VAL A 59 7.04 0.96 -3.15
C VAL A 59 8.10 0.27 -4.02
N THR A 60 8.55 0.95 -5.08
CA THR A 60 9.52 0.38 -6.01
C THR A 60 10.92 0.37 -5.39
N ALA A 61 11.83 -0.48 -5.90
CA ALA A 61 13.20 -0.48 -5.42
C ALA A 61 13.89 0.89 -5.58
N GLU A 62 13.56 1.65 -6.63
CA GLU A 62 14.09 3.00 -6.82
C GLU A 62 13.64 3.97 -5.72
N GLN A 63 12.36 3.91 -5.33
CA GLN A 63 11.83 4.71 -4.22
C GLN A 63 12.45 4.30 -2.88
N ILE A 64 12.63 2.99 -2.65
CA ILE A 64 13.35 2.49 -1.47
C ILE A 64 14.78 3.02 -1.46
N ARG A 65 15.47 3.01 -2.60
CA ARG A 65 16.83 3.55 -2.70
C ARG A 65 16.85 5.05 -2.42
N ALA A 66 15.98 5.82 -3.05
CA ALA A 66 15.91 7.27 -2.88
C ALA A 66 15.73 7.63 -1.41
N GLU A 67 14.76 7.01 -0.73
CA GLU A 67 14.48 7.34 0.67
C GLU A 67 15.49 6.78 1.66
N LEU A 68 16.00 5.58 1.46
CA LEU A 68 17.11 5.12 2.30
C LEU A 68 18.36 5.98 2.11
N THR A 69 18.53 6.64 0.95
CA THR A 69 19.66 7.56 0.72
C THR A 69 19.47 8.90 1.42
N THR A 70 18.23 9.38 1.60
CA THR A 70 17.93 10.61 2.37
C THR A 70 18.08 10.39 3.88
N LEU A 71 17.89 9.16 4.35
CA LEU A 71 18.02 8.81 5.76
C LEU A 71 19.49 8.73 6.22
N ALA A 72 19.78 9.34 7.37
CA ALA A 72 21.11 9.37 7.97
C ALA A 72 21.44 8.12 8.81
N ASP A 73 20.43 7.41 9.30
CA ASP A 73 20.56 6.36 10.31
C ASP A 73 19.97 5.01 9.83
N PRO A 74 20.73 3.90 9.95
CA PRO A 74 20.21 2.54 9.75
C PRO A 74 18.93 2.23 10.53
N VAL A 75 18.76 2.73 11.75
CA VAL A 75 17.56 2.48 12.57
C VAL A 75 16.34 3.18 11.98
N ALA A 76 16.52 4.39 11.45
CA ALA A 76 15.47 5.13 10.76
C ALA A 76 15.06 4.44 9.45
N GLY A 77 16.03 3.93 8.67
CA GLY A 77 15.77 3.15 7.46
C GLY A 77 14.97 1.87 7.73
N ARG A 78 15.31 1.16 8.82
CA ARG A 78 14.59 -0.05 9.24
C ARG A 78 13.14 0.25 9.65
N ARG A 79 12.92 1.32 10.41
CA ARG A 79 11.55 1.76 10.81
C ARG A 79 10.71 2.12 9.59
N TRP A 80 11.28 2.89 8.67
CA TRP A 80 10.60 3.28 7.44
C TRP A 80 10.16 2.06 6.61
N LEU A 81 11.05 1.07 6.42
CA LEU A 81 10.71 -0.16 5.70
C LEU A 81 9.63 -1.00 6.40
N LEU A 82 9.58 -0.98 7.73
CA LEU A 82 8.53 -1.65 8.52
C LEU A 82 7.17 -0.97 8.35
N ASP A 83 7.15 0.36 8.31
CA ASP A 83 5.94 1.18 8.12
C ASP A 83 5.32 0.98 6.74
N GLN A 84 6.12 0.67 5.71
CA GLN A 84 5.63 0.30 4.38
C GLN A 84 4.88 -1.04 4.34
N ARG A 85 4.89 -1.81 5.45
CA ARG A 85 4.19 -3.10 5.59
C ARG A 85 4.45 -4.05 4.41
N LEU A 86 5.67 -4.08 3.89
CA LEU A 86 6.05 -4.94 2.77
C LEU A 86 6.06 -6.41 3.18
N THR A 87 5.68 -7.30 2.25
CA THR A 87 5.78 -8.75 2.46
C THR A 87 7.23 -9.20 2.30
N VAL A 88 7.58 -10.38 2.83
CA VAL A 88 8.93 -10.94 2.68
C VAL A 88 9.30 -11.10 1.20
N ALA A 89 8.35 -11.55 0.37
CA ALA A 89 8.56 -11.66 -1.08
C ALA A 89 8.85 -10.29 -1.73
N GLN A 90 8.11 -9.24 -1.34
CA GLN A 90 8.35 -7.88 -1.85
C GLN A 90 9.71 -7.33 -1.41
N LEU A 91 10.11 -7.59 -0.17
CA LEU A 91 11.44 -7.23 0.34
C LEU A 91 12.55 -7.98 -0.40
N VAL A 92 12.37 -9.27 -0.71
CA VAL A 92 13.33 -10.06 -1.48
C VAL A 92 13.45 -9.54 -2.92
N THR A 93 12.34 -9.19 -3.56
CA THR A 93 12.35 -8.59 -4.90
C THR A 93 13.09 -7.25 -4.88
N ALA A 94 12.75 -6.36 -3.94
CA ALA A 94 13.43 -5.08 -3.78
C ALA A 94 14.93 -5.26 -3.51
N ALA A 95 15.31 -6.20 -2.64
CA ALA A 95 16.71 -6.51 -2.38
C ALA A 95 17.46 -6.95 -3.65
N ARG A 96 16.85 -7.82 -4.48
CA ARG A 96 17.46 -8.24 -5.75
C ARG A 96 17.61 -7.10 -6.74
N GLU A 97 16.60 -6.24 -6.87
CA GLU A 97 16.66 -5.05 -7.72
C GLU A 97 17.74 -4.06 -7.25
N LEU A 98 18.01 -4.00 -5.94
CA LEU A 98 19.09 -3.22 -5.33
C LEU A 98 20.47 -3.92 -5.37
N GLY A 99 20.56 -5.11 -5.98
CA GLY A 99 21.80 -5.89 -6.07
C GLY A 99 22.25 -6.50 -4.73
N VAL A 100 21.32 -6.70 -3.79
CA VAL A 100 21.57 -7.31 -2.48
C VAL A 100 21.35 -8.81 -2.56
N ALA A 101 22.38 -9.58 -2.20
CA ALA A 101 22.29 -11.03 -2.13
C ALA A 101 21.46 -11.47 -0.91
N VAL A 102 20.35 -12.15 -1.14
CA VAL A 102 19.46 -12.66 -0.10
C VAL A 102 19.48 -14.19 -0.09
N ARG A 103 19.49 -14.81 1.10
CA ARG A 103 19.38 -16.27 1.26
C ARG A 103 18.05 -16.82 0.69
N ALA A 104 18.01 -18.11 0.37
CA ALA A 104 16.84 -18.78 -0.22
C ALA A 104 15.60 -18.83 0.69
N LYS A 105 15.77 -18.80 2.01
CA LYS A 105 14.70 -18.70 3.02
C LYS A 105 15.04 -17.63 4.04
N PRO A 106 14.93 -16.35 3.67
CA PRO A 106 15.38 -15.29 4.54
C PRO A 106 14.28 -14.93 5.56
N ARG A 107 14.68 -14.60 6.78
CA ARG A 107 13.75 -14.02 7.76
C ARG A 107 13.48 -12.57 7.40
N LYS A 108 12.28 -12.07 7.71
CA LYS A 108 11.89 -10.69 7.38
C LYS A 108 12.90 -9.67 7.90
N ASP A 109 13.34 -9.83 9.15
CA ASP A 109 14.31 -8.93 9.79
C ASP A 109 15.68 -8.98 9.10
N GLU A 110 16.14 -10.15 8.67
CA GLU A 110 17.42 -10.30 7.98
C GLU A 110 17.43 -9.56 6.62
N VAL A 111 16.33 -9.62 5.86
CA VAL A 111 16.24 -8.90 4.57
C VAL A 111 16.22 -7.39 4.78
N LEU A 112 15.54 -6.92 5.83
CA LEU A 112 15.50 -5.49 6.18
C LEU A 112 16.90 -4.98 6.51
N ASP A 113 17.62 -5.68 7.38
CA ASP A 113 18.95 -5.28 7.80
C ASP A 113 19.94 -5.32 6.63
N GLN A 114 19.83 -6.31 5.73
CA GLN A 114 20.64 -6.39 4.51
C GLN A 114 20.39 -5.24 3.53
N ILE A 115 19.12 -4.85 3.31
CA ILE A 115 18.78 -3.71 2.44
C ILE A 115 19.34 -2.41 3.03
N VAL A 116 19.10 -2.17 4.33
CA VAL A 116 19.56 -0.96 5.02
C VAL A 116 21.08 -0.87 5.01
N GLN A 117 21.79 -1.95 5.35
CA GLN A 117 23.26 -1.98 5.34
C GLN A 117 23.82 -1.76 3.93
N SER A 118 23.18 -2.33 2.93
CA SER A 118 23.60 -2.18 1.53
C SER A 118 23.45 -0.75 1.01
N VAL A 119 22.41 -0.03 1.42
CA VAL A 119 22.13 1.34 0.90
C VAL A 119 22.80 2.41 1.76
N ILE A 120 22.65 2.34 3.09
CA ILE A 120 23.20 3.34 4.02
C ILE A 120 24.66 3.02 4.36
N GLY A 121 24.98 1.75 4.63
CA GLY A 121 26.33 1.31 4.99
C GLY A 121 27.33 1.62 3.88
N ARG A 122 27.02 1.27 2.63
CA ARG A 122 27.91 1.62 1.49
C ARG A 122 28.13 3.14 1.36
N ARG A 123 27.12 3.97 1.63
CA ARG A 123 27.28 5.45 1.60
C ARG A 123 28.20 5.92 2.72
N LEU A 124 28.04 5.39 3.93
CA LEU A 124 28.89 5.72 5.07
C LEU A 124 30.34 5.29 4.84
N ASP A 125 30.56 4.09 4.27
CA ASP A 125 31.88 3.62 3.89
C ASP A 125 32.51 4.52 2.81
N PHE A 126 31.75 4.88 1.77
CA PHE A 126 32.23 5.82 0.74
C PHE A 126 32.53 7.21 1.30
N GLN A 127 31.73 7.74 2.23
CA GLN A 127 32.01 9.03 2.88
C GLN A 127 33.21 8.96 3.81
N ALA A 128 33.39 7.86 4.55
CA ALA A 128 34.56 7.62 5.38
C ALA A 128 35.84 7.52 4.54
N LEU A 129 35.76 6.87 3.38
CA LEU A 129 36.87 6.77 2.42
C LEU A 129 37.15 8.08 1.68
N SER A 130 36.11 8.88 1.40
CA SER A 130 36.22 10.18 0.70
C SER A 130 36.68 11.32 1.61
N ARG A 131 36.75 11.08 2.92
CA ARG A 131 37.39 11.97 3.89
C ARG A 131 38.81 11.45 4.12
N PRO A 132 39.79 11.77 3.26
CA PRO A 132 41.19 11.53 3.63
C PRO A 132 41.44 12.26 4.93
N GLY A 133 42.16 11.59 5.84
CA GLY A 133 42.49 12.12 7.16
C GLY A 133 43.03 13.54 7.07
N SER A 134 42.60 14.36 8.04
CA SER A 134 43.23 15.62 8.39
C SER A 134 44.74 15.49 8.54
#